data_AF-A0A917Q3L8-F1
#
_entry.id   AF-A0A917Q3L8-F1
#
_cell.length_a   1.000
_cell.length_b   1.000
_cell.length_c   1.000
_cell.angle_alpha   90.00
_cell.angle_beta   90.00
_cell.angle_gamma   90.00
#
_symmetry.space_group_name_H-M   'P 1'
#
loop_
_entity.id
_entity.type
_entity.pdbx_description
1 polymer ?
#
loop_
_entity_poly.entity_id
_entity_poly.type
_entity_poly.pdbx_seq_one_letter_code
_entity_poly.pdbx_strand_id
1 'polypeptide(L)'
;MPLPGEDAGAPVPMSSKRLEKMRTNPRNDWTIEDIVKVCRDLGMNCHRPSSGSHYTVSSGFLVGALTVPYKRPIKPVYIRQLVSLADAHVRASSGGAGE
;
A
#
# COMPACT_ATOMS: atom_id res chain seq x y z
N MET A 1 -19.67 -24.25 -10.77
CA MET A 1 -19.36 -23.96 -9.36
C MET A 1 -18.53 -22.68 -9.36
N PRO A 2 -19.13 -21.50 -9.12
CA PRO A 2 -18.44 -20.22 -9.24
C PRO A 2 -17.62 -19.91 -7.98
N LEU A 3 -16.38 -19.43 -8.15
CA LEU A 3 -15.64 -18.72 -7.11
C LEU A 3 -16.02 -17.23 -7.23
N PRO A 4 -16.58 -16.58 -6.18
CA PRO A 4 -16.85 -15.15 -6.20
C PRO A 4 -15.57 -14.41 -5.82
N GLY A 5 -14.84 -13.94 -6.81
CA GLY A 5 -13.60 -13.20 -6.61
C GLY A 5 -13.08 -12.42 -7.81
N GLU A 6 -13.85 -12.34 -8.90
CA GLU A 6 -13.69 -11.28 -9.89
C GLU A 6 -14.14 -9.97 -9.25
N ASP A 7 -13.25 -9.35 -8.46
CA ASP A 7 -13.34 -7.92 -8.23
C ASP A 7 -13.03 -7.27 -9.58
N ALA A 8 -14.09 -7.02 -10.32
CA ALA A 8 -14.11 -6.18 -11.49
C ALA A 8 -13.24 -4.95 -11.21
N GLY A 9 -12.35 -4.62 -12.14
CA GLY A 9 -11.49 -3.43 -12.10
C GLY A 9 -12.30 -2.16 -11.98
N ALA A 10 -12.74 -1.84 -10.76
CA ALA A 10 -13.21 -0.53 -10.38
C ALA A 10 -12.03 0.43 -10.53
N PRO A 11 -12.25 1.66 -11.01
CA PRO A 11 -11.19 2.65 -11.08
C PRO A 11 -10.63 2.84 -9.68
N VAL A 12 -9.39 2.40 -9.47
CA VAL A 12 -8.66 2.59 -8.23
C VAL A 12 -8.73 4.08 -7.89
N PRO A 13 -9.31 4.49 -6.75
CA PRO A 13 -9.29 5.89 -6.37
C PRO A 13 -7.82 6.29 -6.19
N MET A 14 -7.33 7.10 -7.12
CA MET A 14 -5.94 7.59 -7.22
C MET A 14 -5.46 8.33 -5.96
N SER A 15 -6.35 8.59 -5.01
CA SER A 15 -6.06 9.20 -3.71
C SER A 15 -6.97 8.61 -2.64
N SER A 16 -6.44 7.73 -1.80
CA SER A 16 -7.15 7.22 -0.62
C SER A 16 -7.12 8.28 0.48
N LYS A 17 -8.28 8.69 1.01
CA LYS A 17 -8.37 9.61 2.17
C LYS A 17 -7.52 9.16 3.38
N ARG A 18 -7.29 7.85 3.51
CA ARG A 18 -6.44 7.26 4.55
C ARG A 18 -4.94 7.55 4.33
N LEU A 19 -4.49 7.57 3.07
CA LEU A 19 -3.12 7.95 2.71
C LEU A 19 -2.84 9.41 3.10
N GLU A 20 -3.80 10.31 2.86
CA GLU A 20 -3.68 11.71 3.25
C GLU A 20 -3.57 11.87 4.77
N LYS A 21 -4.34 11.11 5.53
CA LYS A 21 -4.22 11.07 7.00
C LYS A 21 -2.87 10.52 7.47
N MET A 22 -2.33 9.51 6.80
CA MET A 22 -0.97 9.00 7.07
C MET A 22 0.11 10.04 6.77
N ARG A 23 -0.10 10.86 5.74
CA ARG A 23 0.81 11.96 5.36
C ARG A 23 0.79 13.10 6.37
N THR A 24 -0.40 13.54 6.80
CA THR A 24 -0.55 14.65 7.75
C THR A 24 -0.25 14.25 9.18
N ASN A 25 -0.56 13.01 9.56
CA ASN A 25 -0.30 12.46 10.90
C ASN A 25 0.38 11.09 10.85
N PRO A 26 1.67 11.00 10.48
CA PRO A 26 2.39 9.73 10.40
C PRO A 26 2.68 9.10 11.77
N ARG A 27 2.51 9.86 12.86
CA ARG A 27 2.78 9.44 14.25
C ARG A 27 1.59 8.77 14.94
N ASN A 28 0.47 8.61 14.24
CA ASN A 28 -0.70 7.92 14.74
C ASN A 28 -0.39 6.43 15.03
N ASP A 29 -1.26 5.77 15.80
CA ASP A 29 -1.25 4.33 16.05
C ASP A 29 -1.66 3.52 14.81
N TRP A 30 -0.94 3.71 13.70
CA TRP A 30 -1.19 3.02 12.45
C TRP A 30 -0.88 1.53 12.58
N THR A 31 -1.82 0.71 12.14
CA THR A 31 -1.71 -0.74 12.17
C THR A 31 -1.39 -1.30 10.79
N ILE A 32 -0.96 -2.57 10.73
CA ILE A 32 -0.76 -3.23 9.45
C ILE A 32 -2.06 -3.35 8.64
N GLU A 33 -3.21 -3.44 9.32
CA GLU A 33 -4.52 -3.48 8.65
C GLU A 33 -4.81 -2.17 7.91
N ASP A 34 -4.43 -1.03 8.49
CA ASP A 34 -4.54 0.27 7.80
C ASP A 34 -3.68 0.31 6.54
N ILE A 35 -2.46 -0.22 6.62
CA ILE A 35 -1.55 -0.31 5.46
C ILE A 35 -2.14 -1.23 4.38
N VAL A 36 -2.64 -2.41 4.76
CA VAL A 36 -3.28 -3.35 3.82
C VAL A 36 -4.47 -2.69 3.13
N LYS A 37 -5.30 -1.93 3.88
CA LYS A 37 -6.42 -1.17 3.32
C LYS A 37 -5.96 -0.12 2.32
N VAL A 38 -4.94 0.68 2.65
CA VAL A 38 -4.36 1.67 1.72
C VAL A 38 -3.82 1.00 0.46
N CYS A 39 -3.07 -0.09 0.61
CA CYS A 39 -2.52 -0.82 -0.53
C CYS A 39 -3.65 -1.34 -1.43
N ARG A 40 -4.71 -1.91 -0.83
CA ARG A 40 -5.89 -2.39 -1.56
C ARG A 40 -6.63 -1.26 -2.28
N ASP A 41 -6.86 -0.13 -1.63
CA ASP A 41 -7.48 1.06 -2.24
C ASP A 41 -6.69 1.56 -3.46
N LEU A 42 -5.35 1.50 -3.40
CA LEU A 42 -4.47 1.95 -4.48
C LEU A 42 -4.18 0.88 -5.53
N GLY A 43 -4.59 -0.37 -5.34
CA GLY A 43 -4.21 -1.48 -6.22
C GLY A 43 -2.75 -1.92 -6.08
N MET A 44 -2.11 -1.65 -4.94
CA MET A 44 -0.76 -2.14 -4.62
C MET A 44 -0.80 -3.56 -4.03
N ASN A 45 0.25 -4.34 -4.27
CA ASN A 45 0.37 -5.68 -3.70
C ASN A 45 0.87 -5.62 -2.27
N CYS A 46 0.06 -6.11 -1.33
CA CYS A 46 0.49 -6.33 0.05
C CYS A 46 0.45 -7.83 0.36
N HIS A 47 1.63 -8.44 0.44
CA HIS A 47 1.77 -9.84 0.77
C HIS A 47 1.93 -10.04 2.28
N ARG A 48 1.04 -10.84 2.85
CA ARG A 48 1.21 -11.39 4.19
C ARG A 48 2.40 -12.37 4.17
N PRO A 49 3.28 -12.34 5.19
CA PRO A 49 4.37 -13.30 5.26
C PRO A 49 3.86 -14.74 5.40
N SER A 50 4.45 -15.67 4.65
CA SER A 50 4.20 -17.11 4.80
C SER A 50 4.81 -17.67 6.09
N SER A 51 5.91 -17.07 6.56
CA SER A 51 6.54 -17.34 7.85
C SER A 51 7.35 -16.11 8.28
N GLY A 52 6.86 -15.29 9.21
CA GLY A 52 7.60 -14.11 9.68
C GLY A 52 6.77 -12.99 10.30
N SER A 53 7.46 -11.94 10.77
CA SER A 53 6.85 -10.76 11.40
C SER A 53 6.73 -9.52 10.51
N HIS A 54 7.12 -9.63 9.24
CA HIS A 54 7.18 -8.50 8.32
C HIS A 54 6.25 -8.72 7.14
N TYR A 55 5.47 -7.70 6.81
CA TYR A 55 4.66 -7.65 5.59
C TYR A 55 5.49 -7.06 4.47
N THR A 56 5.29 -7.57 3.26
CA THR A 56 5.98 -7.07 2.08
C THR A 56 4.97 -6.35 1.21
N VAL A 57 5.18 -5.04 1.02
CA VAL A 57 4.38 -4.18 0.16
C VAL A 57 5.17 -3.91 -1.11
N SER A 58 4.61 -4.22 -2.27
CA SER A 58 5.21 -3.95 -3.58
C SER A 58 4.21 -3.27 -4.50
N SER A 59 4.75 -2.54 -5.48
CA SER A 59 3.98 -1.91 -6.55
C SER A 59 4.29 -2.63 -7.85
N GLY A 60 3.26 -2.91 -8.67
CA GLY A 60 3.47 -3.49 -10.01
C GLY A 60 4.15 -2.53 -10.99
N PHE A 61 4.20 -1.23 -10.68
CA PHE A 61 4.78 -0.19 -11.54
C PHE A 61 6.16 0.30 -11.08
N LEU A 62 6.62 -0.12 -9.89
CA LEU A 62 7.89 0.33 -9.32
C LEU A 62 8.80 -0.85 -9.02
N VAL A 63 10.09 -0.68 -9.27
CA VAL A 63 11.10 -1.66 -8.87
C VAL A 63 11.39 -1.48 -7.38
N GLY A 64 10.91 -2.42 -6.56
CA GLY A 64 11.19 -2.46 -5.13
C GLY A 64 10.03 -2.96 -4.28
N ALA A 65 10.35 -3.37 -3.05
CA ALA A 65 9.36 -3.76 -2.06
C ALA A 65 9.70 -3.14 -0.69
N LEU A 66 8.69 -2.59 -0.03
CA LEU A 66 8.76 -2.08 1.33
C LEU A 66 8.43 -3.20 2.31
N THR A 67 9.35 -3.50 3.22
CA THR A 67 9.10 -4.44 4.32
C THR A 67 8.67 -3.68 5.57
N VAL A 68 7.49 -4.00 6.10
CA VAL A 68 6.88 -3.31 7.24
C VAL A 68 6.69 -4.28 8.41
N PRO A 69 7.22 -3.97 9.61
CA PRO A 69 7.04 -4.82 10.78
C PRO A 69 5.61 -4.71 11.32
N TYR A 70 4.96 -5.84 11.62
CA TYR A 70 3.58 -5.84 12.16
C TYR A 70 3.52 -5.76 13.70
N LYS A 71 4.61 -6.09 14.42
CA LYS A 71 4.54 -6.48 15.84
C LYS A 71 4.32 -5.36 16.88
N ARG A 72 4.09 -4.10 16.49
CA ARG A 72 3.80 -2.93 17.36
C ARG A 72 3.12 -1.84 16.52
N PRO A 73 2.58 -0.74 17.11
CA PRO A 73 2.23 0.43 16.32
C PRO A 73 3.39 0.79 15.38
N ILE A 74 3.06 0.94 14.10
CA ILE A 74 4.06 1.03 13.04
C ILE A 74 4.80 2.35 13.18
N LYS A 75 6.13 2.29 13.23
CA LYS A 75 6.93 3.51 13.43
C LYS A 75 6.64 4.51 12.30
N PRO A 76 6.61 5.82 12.62
CA PRO A 76 6.29 6.87 11.65
C PRO A 76 7.26 6.95 10.46
N VAL A 77 8.43 6.33 10.56
CA VAL A 77 9.38 6.19 9.44
C VAL A 77 8.82 5.30 8.34
N TYR A 78 8.19 4.16 8.70
CA TYR A 78 7.61 3.23 7.72
C TYR A 78 6.35 3.81 7.08
N ILE A 79 5.58 4.60 7.84
CA ILE A 79 4.41 5.31 7.30
C ILE A 79 4.84 6.33 6.25
N ARG A 80 5.92 7.08 6.52
CA ARG A 80 6.49 8.02 5.53
C ARG A 80 7.01 7.29 4.29
N GLN A 81 7.68 6.15 4.45
CA GLN A 81 8.14 5.32 3.33
C GLN A 81 6.95 4.78 2.52
N LEU A 82 5.89 4.31 3.17
CA LEU A 82 4.66 3.86 2.52
C LEU A 82 4.02 4.99 1.73
N VAL A 83 3.90 6.18 2.32
CA VAL A 83 3.34 7.37 1.63
C VAL A 83 4.17 7.72 0.40
N SER A 84 5.49 7.70 0.52
CA SER A 84 6.38 7.96 -0.62
C SER A 84 6.24 6.91 -1.72
N LEU A 85 6.08 5.63 -1.36
CA LEU A 85 5.89 4.53 -2.31
C LEU A 85 4.52 4.64 -3.01
N ALA A 86 3.47 4.97 -2.26
CA ALA A 86 2.13 5.19 -2.77
C ALA A 86 2.07 6.38 -3.74
N ASP A 87 2.71 7.50 -3.39
CA ASP A 87 2.80 8.67 -4.26
C ASP A 87 3.52 8.34 -5.58
N ALA A 88 4.64 7.61 -5.50
CA ALA A 88 5.35 7.13 -6.68
C ALA A 88 4.50 6.14 -7.50
N HIS A 89 3.72 5.26 -6.86
CA HIS A 89 2.83 4.33 -7.54
C HIS A 89 1.71 5.07 -8.29
N VAL A 90 1.10 6.08 -7.67
CA VAL A 90 0.08 6.91 -8.32
C VAL A 90 0.67 7.64 -9.52
N ARG A 91 1.86 8.24 -9.37
CA ARG A 91 2.56 8.90 -10.49
C ARG A 91 2.89 7.92 -11.62
N ALA A 92 3.39 6.73 -11.30
CA ALA A 92 3.76 5.72 -12.30
C ALA A 92 2.53 5.08 -12.99
N SER A 93 1.46 4.78 -12.24
CA SER A 93 0.22 4.22 -12.78
C SER A 93 -0.56 5.22 -13.64
N SER A 94 -0.49 6.52 -13.30
CA SER A 94 -1.04 7.59 -14.13
C SER A 94 -0.23 7.84 -15.41
N GLY A 95 1.04 7.43 -15.42
CA GLY A 95 2.03 7.77 -16.45
C GLY A 95 2.49 6.59 -17.31
N GLY A 96 1.75 5.48 -17.35
CA GLY A 96 2.10 4.32 -18.16
C GLY A 96 1.96 4.56 -19.67
N ALA A 97 2.88 5.30 -20.28
CA ALA A 97 3.28 5.21 -21.68
C ALA A 97 4.58 5.99 -21.92
N GLY A 98 5.71 5.30 -22.03
CA GLY A 98 6.94 5.83 -22.65
C GLY A 98 8.21 5.59 -21.85
N GLU A 99 8.86 4.45 -22.11
CA GLU A 99 10.18 4.38 -22.76
C GLU A 99 10.49 2.93 -23.17
#